data_AF-X6D3H5-F1
#
_entry.id   AF-X6D3H5-F1
#
_cell.length_a   1.000
_cell.length_b   1.000
_cell.length_c   1.000
_cell.angle_alpha   90.00
_cell.angle_beta   90.00
_cell.angle_gamma   90.00
#
_symmetry.space_group_name_H-M   'P 1'
#
loop_
_entity.id
_entity.type
_entity.pdbx_description
1 polymer ?
#
loop_
_entity_poly.entity_id
_entity_poly.type
_entity_poly.pdbx_seq_one_letter_code
_entity_poly.pdbx_strand_id
1 'polypeptide(L)'
;MTTSETTGASPADSTVILELAGIDLTFRQVPIADHTPTGGQIAAAAGLVPAEDPYVLQFLTNGELVEILASQPADLKLNGNRFLVTSSDRAYRLIVDGEQYDWPTRVISGATIRKLAAISPNVQLLLDREGEPDRLIGDNDLIDLGKAGVERFHTRKESWKLKVQDVTVESDTPTIVVSDAMQRAGFDISQPWHIYLKVHGQPKQPVGINQVIDLRTPGIEKIRLTPKDVNNGEAAQPRRTFAILETDELHLDAMGRKWETIADGGRRWLLIEDYPLPTGYAMPTIVLALEIPSSYPGAQIDMFYVYPPLRTSVGGVIPATQTIETILGRGFQRWSRHRGPQSPWNPRTDNVITHLALVEGAIAKEVNQ
;
A
#
# COMPACT_ATOMS: atom_id res chain seq x y z
N MET A 1 70.45 -59.52 19.89
CA MET A 1 69.06 -59.99 20.12
C MET A 1 68.25 -58.77 20.49
N THR A 2 67.69 -58.13 19.48
CA THR A 2 66.83 -56.95 19.61
C THR A 2 65.41 -57.42 19.29
N THR A 3 64.58 -57.47 20.31
CA THR A 3 63.17 -57.80 20.25
C THR A 3 62.42 -56.72 19.47
N SER A 4 61.77 -57.13 18.39
CA SER A 4 60.81 -56.31 17.65
C SER A 4 59.51 -56.22 18.43
N GLU A 5 59.14 -55.03 18.89
CA GLU A 5 57.79 -54.71 19.31
C GLU A 5 56.99 -54.25 18.08
N THR A 6 56.06 -55.08 17.65
CA THR A 6 55.04 -54.74 16.66
C THR A 6 53.85 -54.15 17.41
N THR A 7 53.76 -52.83 17.49
CA THR A 7 52.55 -52.15 17.96
C THR A 7 51.55 -52.11 16.79
N GLY A 8 50.67 -53.11 16.73
CA GLY A 8 49.47 -53.04 15.90
C GLY A 8 48.55 -51.95 16.45
N ALA A 9 48.37 -50.88 15.68
CA ALA A 9 47.30 -49.91 15.93
C ALA A 9 45.95 -50.62 15.67
N SER A 10 45.14 -50.74 16.72
CA SER A 10 43.75 -51.20 16.62
C SER A 10 42.95 -50.16 15.81
N PRO A 11 42.11 -50.55 14.83
CA PRO A 11 41.29 -49.59 14.11
C PRO A 11 40.32 -48.96 15.10
N ALA A 12 40.29 -47.63 15.15
CA ALA A 12 39.33 -46.89 15.96
C ALA A 12 37.90 -47.33 15.58
N ASP A 13 37.11 -47.80 16.56
CA ASP A 13 35.69 -48.09 16.42
C ASP A 13 34.97 -46.85 15.85
N SER A 14 34.79 -46.80 14.53
CA SER A 14 34.10 -45.69 13.88
C SER A 14 32.61 -45.84 14.13
N THR A 15 32.08 -45.11 15.10
CA THR A 15 30.64 -45.03 15.32
C THR A 15 29.96 -44.22 14.22
N VAL A 16 28.74 -44.62 13.85
CA VAL A 16 27.83 -43.83 13.01
C VAL A 16 26.83 -43.12 13.91
N ILE A 17 26.45 -41.90 13.56
CA ILE A 17 25.40 -41.16 14.26
C ILE A 17 24.06 -41.41 13.56
N LEU A 18 23.09 -41.93 14.29
CA LEU A 18 21.69 -42.00 13.87
C LEU A 18 20.94 -40.78 14.41
N GLU A 19 19.96 -40.30 13.67
CA GLU A 19 19.00 -39.30 14.13
C GLU A 19 17.67 -40.01 14.41
N LEU A 20 17.36 -40.19 15.69
CA LEU A 20 16.15 -40.91 16.12
C LEU A 20 15.10 -39.92 16.64
N ALA A 21 13.84 -40.10 16.25
CA ALA A 21 12.71 -39.33 16.76
C ALA A 21 11.54 -40.23 17.14
N GLY A 22 10.67 -39.74 18.02
CA GLY A 22 9.35 -40.32 18.25
C GLY A 22 8.29 -39.70 17.33
N ILE A 23 7.02 -39.82 17.72
CA ILE A 23 5.85 -39.31 16.97
C ILE A 23 5.74 -37.78 16.93
N ASP A 24 6.53 -37.08 17.73
CA ASP A 24 6.63 -35.62 17.73
C ASP A 24 7.63 -35.10 16.68
N LEU A 25 8.38 -36.01 16.05
CA LEU A 25 9.45 -35.74 15.08
C LEU A 25 10.55 -34.83 15.66
N THR A 26 10.82 -34.94 16.97
CA THR A 26 11.97 -34.28 17.60
C THR A 26 13.17 -35.21 17.57
N PHE A 27 14.14 -34.92 16.68
CA PHE A 27 15.30 -35.79 16.47
C PHE A 27 16.37 -35.58 17.54
N ARG A 28 16.93 -36.70 18.02
CA ARG A 28 18.14 -36.75 18.85
C ARG A 28 19.21 -37.58 18.17
N GLN A 29 20.46 -37.18 18.34
CA GLN A 29 21.61 -37.91 17.80
C GLN A 29 22.00 -39.07 18.72
N VAL A 30 22.19 -40.25 18.15
CA VAL A 30 22.51 -41.49 18.87
C VAL A 30 23.66 -42.21 18.16
N PRO A 31 24.83 -42.36 18.80
CA PRO A 31 25.93 -43.12 18.22
C PRO A 31 25.63 -44.62 18.27
N ILE A 32 25.95 -45.32 17.17
CA ILE A 32 25.92 -46.77 17.08
C ILE A 32 27.22 -47.27 16.44
N ALA A 33 27.76 -48.40 16.91
CA ALA A 33 28.99 -48.97 16.36
C ALA A 33 28.77 -49.68 15.02
N ASP A 34 27.56 -50.20 14.79
CA ASP A 34 27.22 -50.93 13.58
C ASP A 34 26.91 -49.96 12.41
N HIS A 35 27.60 -50.13 11.28
CA HIS A 35 27.40 -49.33 10.08
C HIS A 35 26.21 -49.79 9.21
N THR A 36 25.62 -50.93 9.53
CA THR A 36 24.46 -51.53 8.85
C THR A 36 23.43 -52.01 9.89
N PRO A 37 22.98 -51.13 10.79
CA PRO A 37 22.17 -51.54 11.92
C PRO A 37 20.82 -52.09 11.45
N THR A 38 20.39 -53.18 12.07
CA THR A 38 19.06 -53.76 11.87
C THR A 38 17.98 -52.90 12.53
N GLY A 39 16.72 -53.06 12.11
CA GLY A 39 15.58 -52.43 12.77
C GLY A 39 15.56 -52.67 14.28
N GLY A 40 15.92 -53.88 14.74
CA GLY A 40 16.00 -54.21 16.16
C GLY A 40 17.11 -53.45 16.89
N GLN A 41 18.28 -53.25 16.27
CA GLN A 41 19.35 -52.44 16.85
C GLN A 41 18.98 -50.96 16.93
N ILE A 42 18.29 -50.45 15.90
CA ILE A 42 17.77 -49.07 15.87
C ILE A 42 16.71 -48.88 16.98
N ALA A 43 15.80 -49.84 17.14
CA ALA A 43 14.80 -49.84 18.21
C ALA A 43 15.44 -49.85 19.60
N ALA A 44 16.44 -50.71 19.82
CA ALA A 44 17.19 -50.76 21.08
C ALA A 44 17.93 -49.45 21.37
N ALA A 45 18.52 -48.81 20.35
CA ALA A 45 19.15 -47.49 20.47
C ALA A 45 18.13 -46.37 20.79
N ALA A 46 16.87 -46.55 20.37
CA ALA A 46 15.77 -45.69 20.75
C ALA A 46 15.30 -45.91 22.20
N GLY A 47 15.66 -47.05 22.81
CA GLY A 47 15.29 -47.44 24.17
C GLY A 47 14.11 -48.43 24.24
N LEU A 48 13.65 -48.97 23.10
CA LEU A 48 12.56 -49.95 23.06
C LEU A 48 13.10 -51.39 23.09
N VAL A 49 12.35 -52.27 23.75
CA VAL A 49 12.60 -53.72 23.72
C VAL A 49 11.59 -54.45 22.82
N PRO A 50 11.90 -55.67 22.33
CA PRO A 50 10.99 -56.40 21.43
C PRO A 50 9.57 -56.64 21.96
N ALA A 51 9.39 -56.70 23.28
CA ALA A 51 8.08 -56.89 23.91
C ALA A 51 7.19 -55.62 23.88
N GLU A 52 7.72 -54.48 23.46
CA GLU A 52 7.01 -53.20 23.32
C GLU A 52 6.56 -52.93 21.87
N ASP A 53 6.54 -53.96 21.02
CA ASP A 53 6.13 -53.89 19.61
C ASP A 53 6.80 -52.71 18.86
N PRO A 54 8.15 -52.69 18.78
CA PRO A 54 8.87 -51.59 18.16
C PRO A 54 8.57 -51.48 16.67
N TYR A 55 8.16 -50.30 16.26
CA TYR A 55 7.86 -49.91 14.89
C TYR A 55 8.91 -48.89 14.42
N VAL A 56 9.72 -49.27 13.43
CA VAL A 56 10.85 -48.48 12.95
C VAL A 56 10.59 -48.05 11.51
N LEU A 57 10.58 -46.74 11.28
CA LEU A 57 10.48 -46.15 9.95
C LEU A 57 11.77 -45.39 9.63
N GLN A 58 12.33 -45.59 8.45
CA GLN A 58 13.44 -44.81 7.91
C GLN A 58 12.90 -43.69 7.02
N PHE A 59 13.40 -42.47 7.20
CA PHE A 59 13.19 -41.38 6.25
C PHE A 59 14.13 -41.58 5.07
N LEU A 60 13.57 -41.77 3.88
CA LEU A 60 14.33 -41.79 2.64
C LEU A 60 14.73 -40.37 2.21
N THR A 61 15.67 -40.28 1.27
CA THR A 61 16.15 -38.99 0.73
C THR A 61 15.09 -38.19 -0.02
N ASN A 62 14.05 -38.85 -0.52
CA ASN A 62 12.87 -38.23 -1.14
C ASN A 62 11.80 -37.79 -0.12
N GLY A 63 12.00 -38.05 1.18
CA GLY A 63 11.04 -37.73 2.25
C GLY A 63 10.04 -38.84 2.58
N GLU A 64 10.01 -39.93 1.82
CA GLU A 64 9.14 -41.09 2.08
C GLU A 64 9.56 -41.84 3.35
N LEU A 65 8.59 -42.43 4.04
CA LEU A 65 8.80 -43.29 5.21
C LEU A 65 8.65 -44.75 4.82
N VAL A 66 9.68 -45.54 5.11
CA VAL A 66 9.68 -47.00 4.85
C VAL A 66 9.93 -47.76 6.14
N GLU A 67 9.13 -48.80 6.38
CA GLU A 67 9.29 -49.68 7.52
C GLU A 67 10.55 -50.54 7.41
N ILE A 68 11.28 -50.66 8.52
CA ILE A 68 12.42 -51.54 8.68
C ILE A 68 12.08 -52.59 9.73
N LEU A 69 11.95 -53.84 9.29
CA LEU A 69 11.66 -54.96 10.20
C LEU A 69 12.84 -55.22 11.15
N ALA A 70 12.56 -55.86 12.29
CA ALA A 70 13.54 -56.07 13.35
C ALA A 70 14.86 -56.73 12.88
N SER A 71 14.79 -57.68 11.94
CA SER A 71 15.96 -58.37 11.38
C SER A 71 16.50 -57.75 10.09
N GLN A 72 15.83 -56.74 9.55
CA GLN A 72 16.20 -56.11 8.28
C GLN A 72 17.29 -55.06 8.52
N PRO A 73 18.43 -55.12 7.80
CA PRO A 73 19.44 -54.07 7.86
C PRO A 73 18.94 -52.79 7.19
N ALA A 74 19.20 -51.64 7.81
CA ALA A 74 18.94 -50.34 7.21
C ALA A 74 20.12 -49.92 6.31
N ASP A 75 19.81 -49.38 5.12
CA ASP A 75 20.83 -48.81 4.24
C ASP A 75 21.06 -47.34 4.59
N LEU A 76 22.07 -47.08 5.42
CA LEU A 76 22.44 -45.72 5.83
C LEU A 76 23.09 -44.91 4.70
N LYS A 77 23.64 -45.57 3.67
CA LYS A 77 24.36 -44.89 2.58
C LYS A 77 23.39 -44.35 1.54
N LEU A 78 22.38 -45.13 1.18
CA LEU A 78 21.41 -44.78 0.15
C LEU A 78 20.26 -43.93 0.70
N ASN A 79 19.76 -44.30 1.88
CA ASN A 79 18.50 -43.76 2.40
C ASN A 79 18.70 -42.71 3.50
N GLY A 80 19.91 -42.60 4.05
CA GLY A 80 20.22 -41.68 5.15
C GLY A 80 20.06 -42.31 6.53
N ASN A 81 20.30 -41.52 7.57
CA ASN A 81 20.46 -41.97 8.96
C ASN A 81 19.33 -41.50 9.90
N ARG A 82 18.20 -41.06 9.35
CA ARG A 82 17.05 -40.54 10.10
C ARG A 82 15.97 -41.60 10.27
N PHE A 83 15.52 -41.80 11.50
CA PHE A 83 14.53 -42.82 11.84
C PHE A 83 13.45 -42.26 12.78
N LEU A 84 12.22 -42.70 12.56
CA LEU A 84 11.15 -42.64 13.55
C LEU A 84 11.05 -43.99 14.22
N VAL A 85 11.05 -43.98 15.56
CA VAL A 85 10.90 -45.19 16.37
C VAL A 85 9.81 -44.97 17.40
N THR A 86 8.83 -45.87 17.43
CA THR A 86 7.73 -45.86 18.41
C THR A 86 7.19 -47.27 18.63
N SER A 87 6.29 -47.44 19.59
CA SER A 87 5.55 -48.70 19.77
C SER A 87 4.26 -48.65 18.97
N SER A 88 4.04 -49.61 18.08
CA SER A 88 2.81 -49.68 17.29
C SER A 88 2.55 -51.06 16.70
N ASP A 89 1.27 -51.38 16.51
CA ASP A 89 0.80 -52.61 15.87
C ASP A 89 0.44 -52.42 14.38
N ARG A 90 0.33 -51.17 13.90
CA ARG A 90 -0.08 -50.85 12.53
C ARG A 90 0.25 -49.41 12.12
N ALA A 91 0.22 -49.15 10.82
CA ALA A 91 0.21 -47.80 10.28
C ALA A 91 -1.20 -47.34 9.87
N TYR A 92 -1.42 -46.03 9.92
CA TYR A 92 -2.61 -45.32 9.50
C TYR A 92 -2.26 -44.42 8.32
N ARG A 93 -3.08 -44.46 7.29
CA ARG A 93 -2.83 -43.70 6.06
C ARG A 93 -3.40 -42.29 6.17
N LEU A 94 -2.64 -41.31 5.71
CA LEU A 94 -3.11 -39.96 5.45
C LEU A 94 -2.62 -39.48 4.08
N ILE A 95 -3.31 -38.48 3.53
CA ILE A 95 -2.93 -37.85 2.27
C ILE A 95 -2.76 -36.35 2.51
N VAL A 96 -1.65 -35.77 2.06
CA VAL A 96 -1.41 -34.32 2.12
C VAL A 96 -1.09 -33.83 0.71
N ASP A 97 -1.87 -32.91 0.16
CA ASP A 97 -1.73 -32.39 -1.22
C ASP A 97 -1.65 -33.49 -2.31
N GLY A 98 -2.31 -34.62 -2.06
CA GLY A 98 -2.32 -35.78 -2.96
C GLY A 98 -1.18 -36.77 -2.73
N GLU A 99 -0.17 -36.42 -1.91
CA GLU A 99 0.89 -37.33 -1.51
C GLU A 99 0.46 -38.21 -0.34
N GLN A 100 0.80 -39.49 -0.40
CA GLN A 100 0.39 -40.49 0.58
C GLN A 100 1.48 -40.70 1.63
N TYR A 101 1.07 -40.74 2.90
CA TYR A 101 1.94 -41.04 4.03
C TYR A 101 1.31 -42.14 4.88
N ASP A 102 2.14 -43.04 5.41
CA ASP A 102 1.75 -44.04 6.39
C ASP A 102 2.36 -43.67 7.76
N TRP A 103 1.51 -43.50 8.77
CA TRP A 103 1.85 -42.96 10.08
C TRP A 103 1.58 -43.97 11.21
N PRO A 104 2.51 -44.18 12.16
CA PRO A 104 2.43 -45.33 13.07
C PRO A 104 1.50 -45.16 14.26
N THR A 105 0.78 -44.04 14.41
CA THR A 105 -0.20 -43.87 15.50
C THR A 105 -1.56 -43.44 15.00
N ARG A 106 -2.61 -43.89 15.69
CA ARG A 106 -4.00 -43.52 15.36
C ARG A 106 -4.24 -42.02 15.41
N VAL A 107 -3.62 -41.35 16.37
CA VAL A 107 -3.78 -39.90 16.56
C VAL A 107 -2.50 -39.20 16.12
N ILE A 108 -2.65 -38.13 15.34
CA ILE A 108 -1.56 -37.28 14.86
C ILE A 108 -1.87 -35.81 15.16
N SER A 109 -0.85 -35.02 15.49
CA SER A 109 -1.01 -33.58 15.69
C SER A 109 -0.87 -32.79 14.39
N GLY A 110 -1.51 -31.62 14.30
CA GLY A 110 -1.30 -30.69 13.19
C GLY A 110 0.18 -30.31 13.01
N ALA A 111 0.92 -30.11 14.11
CA ALA A 111 2.35 -29.82 14.07
C ALA A 111 3.15 -30.98 13.45
N THR A 112 2.80 -32.23 13.78
CA THR A 112 3.44 -33.42 13.20
C THR A 112 3.14 -33.54 11.71
N ILE A 113 1.90 -33.34 11.27
CA ILE A 113 1.55 -33.36 9.84
C ILE A 113 2.37 -32.32 9.07
N ARG A 114 2.50 -31.10 9.62
CA ARG A 114 3.32 -30.04 9.02
C ARG A 114 4.78 -30.43 8.87
N LYS A 115 5.38 -31.02 9.91
CA LYS A 115 6.77 -31.51 9.85
C LYS A 115 6.92 -32.65 8.84
N LEU A 116 5.96 -33.58 8.80
CA LEU A 116 5.97 -34.76 7.93
C LEU A 116 5.93 -34.36 6.45
N ALA A 117 5.00 -33.48 6.07
CA ALA A 117 4.84 -33.01 4.69
C ALA A 117 5.63 -31.73 4.37
N ALA A 118 6.63 -31.39 5.20
CA ALA A 118 7.50 -30.21 5.03
C ALA A 118 6.74 -28.88 4.77
N ILE A 119 5.58 -28.70 5.42
CA ILE A 119 4.71 -27.54 5.23
C ILE A 119 5.31 -26.31 5.92
N SER A 120 5.46 -25.23 5.16
CA SER A 120 5.96 -23.95 5.70
C SER A 120 5.02 -23.34 6.76
N PRO A 121 5.54 -22.59 7.76
CA PRO A 121 4.72 -21.99 8.82
C PRO A 121 3.62 -21.03 8.33
N ASN A 122 3.82 -20.39 7.18
CA ASN A 122 2.88 -19.41 6.61
C ASN A 122 1.83 -20.05 5.67
N VAL A 123 1.67 -21.36 5.73
CA VAL A 123 0.74 -22.11 4.88
C VAL A 123 -0.32 -22.76 5.78
N GLN A 124 -1.59 -22.61 5.43
CA GLN A 124 -2.67 -23.27 6.17
C GLN A 124 -2.69 -24.76 5.85
N LEU A 125 -2.97 -25.57 6.86
CA LEU A 125 -3.27 -27.00 6.73
C LEU A 125 -4.77 -27.15 6.95
N LEU A 126 -5.48 -27.71 5.98
CA LEU A 126 -6.92 -27.94 6.06
C LEU A 126 -7.20 -29.43 5.94
N LEU A 127 -8.19 -29.92 6.68
CA LEU A 127 -8.73 -31.28 6.61
C LEU A 127 -10.02 -31.26 5.79
N ASP A 128 -10.05 -32.07 4.75
CA ASP A 128 -11.22 -32.29 3.90
C ASP A 128 -12.32 -32.99 4.70
N ARG A 129 -13.55 -32.49 4.59
CA ARG A 129 -14.72 -33.12 5.21
C ARG A 129 -15.84 -33.30 4.20
N GLU A 130 -16.31 -34.54 4.03
CA GLU A 130 -17.36 -34.84 3.06
C GLU A 130 -18.67 -34.14 3.45
N GLY A 131 -19.19 -33.31 2.54
CA GLY A 131 -20.45 -32.58 2.76
C GLY A 131 -20.38 -31.43 3.77
N GLU A 132 -19.21 -31.13 4.32
CA GLU A 132 -18.97 -30.03 5.25
C GLU A 132 -17.85 -29.10 4.73
N PRO A 133 -17.78 -27.84 5.16
CA PRO A 133 -16.63 -26.99 4.87
C PRO A 133 -15.34 -27.58 5.45
N ASP A 134 -14.23 -27.41 4.76
CA ASP A 134 -12.92 -27.86 5.22
C ASP A 134 -12.60 -27.30 6.61
N ARG A 135 -11.96 -28.14 7.44
CA ARG A 135 -11.57 -27.74 8.79
C ARG A 135 -10.13 -27.25 8.78
N LEU A 136 -9.90 -26.01 9.19
CA LEU A 136 -8.55 -25.51 9.46
C LEU A 136 -7.94 -26.30 10.64
N ILE A 137 -6.70 -26.76 10.47
CA ILE A 137 -5.94 -27.54 11.44
C ILE A 137 -4.79 -26.69 11.99
N GLY A 138 -4.86 -26.40 13.29
CA GLY A 138 -3.77 -25.78 14.06
C GLY A 138 -2.76 -26.80 14.59
N ASP A 139 -1.61 -26.32 15.05
CA ASP A 139 -0.50 -27.17 15.48
C ASP A 139 -0.86 -28.14 16.62
N ASN A 140 -1.72 -27.70 17.54
CA ASN A 140 -2.16 -28.48 18.70
C ASN A 140 -3.43 -29.32 18.43
N ASP A 141 -4.03 -29.22 17.24
CA ASP A 141 -5.18 -30.05 16.90
C ASP A 141 -4.74 -31.50 16.80
N LEU A 142 -5.52 -32.39 17.41
CA LEU A 142 -5.35 -33.84 17.35
C LEU A 142 -6.35 -34.43 16.36
N ILE A 143 -5.86 -35.17 15.39
CA ILE A 143 -6.64 -35.82 14.34
C ILE A 143 -6.61 -37.32 14.55
N ASP A 144 -7.78 -37.93 14.59
CA ASP A 144 -7.96 -39.38 14.65
C ASP A 144 -8.01 -39.95 13.22
N LEU A 145 -6.96 -40.68 12.84
CA LEU A 145 -6.79 -41.39 11.55
C LEU A 145 -7.45 -42.78 11.53
N GLY A 146 -8.09 -43.19 12.62
CA GLY A 146 -8.71 -44.52 12.77
C GLY A 146 -10.15 -44.58 12.29
N LYS A 147 -10.69 -43.51 11.69
CA LYS A 147 -12.05 -43.47 11.15
C LYS A 147 -12.13 -44.22 9.82
N ALA A 148 -13.35 -44.48 9.37
CA ALA A 148 -13.56 -45.08 8.06
C ALA A 148 -13.12 -44.11 6.95
N GLY A 149 -12.27 -44.58 6.04
CA GLY A 149 -11.72 -43.77 4.96
C GLY A 149 -10.25 -43.42 5.19
N VAL A 150 -9.77 -42.41 4.49
CA VAL A 150 -8.41 -41.86 4.63
C VAL A 150 -8.56 -40.36 4.76
N GLU A 151 -8.06 -39.80 5.86
CA GLU A 151 -8.01 -38.37 6.09
C GLU A 151 -7.16 -37.70 5.02
N ARG A 152 -7.78 -36.73 4.34
CA ARG A 152 -7.17 -35.94 3.28
C ARG A 152 -6.95 -34.51 3.77
N PHE A 153 -5.75 -34.04 3.61
CA PHE A 153 -5.35 -32.69 3.92
C PHE A 153 -4.90 -31.99 2.65
N HIS A 154 -5.15 -30.69 2.58
CA HIS A 154 -4.58 -29.85 1.57
C HIS A 154 -3.98 -28.60 2.19
N THR A 155 -2.97 -28.07 1.51
CA THR A 155 -2.34 -26.82 1.89
C THR A 155 -2.92 -25.67 1.11
N ARG A 156 -3.06 -24.53 1.79
CA ARG A 156 -3.46 -23.28 1.14
C ARG A 156 -2.53 -22.17 1.57
N LYS A 157 -1.88 -21.53 0.60
CA LYS A 157 -1.23 -20.24 0.86
C LYS A 157 -2.32 -19.23 1.22
N GLU A 158 -2.26 -18.68 2.42
CA GLU A 158 -3.10 -17.54 2.72
C GLU A 158 -2.65 -16.35 1.88
N SER A 159 -3.61 -15.74 1.20
CA SER A 159 -3.47 -14.40 0.67
C SER A 159 -4.44 -13.51 1.42
N TRP A 160 -3.90 -12.56 2.15
CA TRP A 160 -4.67 -11.50 2.78
C TRP A 160 -4.79 -10.35 1.79
N LYS A 161 -5.99 -9.78 1.71
CA LYS A 161 -6.25 -8.63 0.83
C LYS A 161 -6.52 -7.41 1.68
N LEU A 162 -5.80 -6.34 1.39
CA LEU A 162 -6.03 -5.03 1.99
C LEU A 162 -6.22 -4.01 0.89
N LYS A 163 -7.33 -3.26 0.93
CA LYS A 163 -7.50 -2.12 0.05
C LYS A 163 -6.72 -0.92 0.58
N VAL A 164 -5.88 -0.30 -0.24
CA VAL A 164 -5.30 1.02 0.00
C VAL A 164 -5.98 1.96 -0.98
N GLN A 165 -6.88 2.80 -0.46
CA GLN A 165 -7.87 3.53 -1.25
C GLN A 165 -8.76 2.58 -2.06
N ASP A 166 -8.46 2.46 -3.36
CA ASP A 166 -9.15 1.64 -4.36
C ASP A 166 -8.25 0.55 -4.96
N VAL A 167 -6.96 0.54 -4.60
CA VAL A 167 -6.01 -0.50 -5.01
C VAL A 167 -6.03 -1.64 -4.01
N THR A 168 -6.19 -2.88 -4.47
CA THR A 168 -6.10 -4.06 -3.60
C THR A 168 -4.66 -4.54 -3.56
N VAL A 169 -4.08 -4.55 -2.37
CA VAL A 169 -2.76 -5.11 -2.09
C VAL A 169 -2.96 -6.51 -1.53
N GLU A 170 -2.23 -7.48 -2.07
CA GLU A 170 -2.18 -8.84 -1.54
C GLU A 170 -0.92 -9.01 -0.67
N SER A 171 -1.09 -9.68 0.47
CA SER A 171 -0.03 -10.06 1.38
C SER A 171 -0.05 -11.57 1.55
N ASP A 172 1.12 -12.19 1.57
CA ASP A 172 1.36 -13.59 1.93
C ASP A 172 1.68 -13.76 3.42
N THR A 173 1.58 -12.68 4.20
CA THR A 173 1.74 -12.67 5.65
C THR A 173 0.50 -12.04 6.32
N PRO A 174 0.15 -12.48 7.55
CA PRO A 174 -1.03 -12.01 8.26
C PRO A 174 -0.93 -10.55 8.74
N THR A 175 0.22 -9.91 8.53
CA THR A 175 0.46 -8.54 8.95
C THR A 175 1.14 -7.77 7.83
N ILE A 176 0.84 -6.48 7.69
CA ILE A 176 1.50 -5.63 6.71
C ILE A 176 1.86 -4.28 7.32
N VAL A 177 3.05 -3.76 7.03
CA VAL A 177 3.43 -2.40 7.42
C VAL A 177 2.69 -1.41 6.53
N VAL A 178 2.14 -0.33 7.09
CA VAL A 178 1.41 0.69 6.34
C VAL A 178 2.23 1.24 5.16
N SER A 179 3.52 1.53 5.34
CA SER A 179 4.43 1.99 4.29
C SER A 179 4.57 1.00 3.15
N ASP A 180 4.71 -0.28 3.45
CA ASP A 180 4.79 -1.37 2.47
C ASP A 180 3.48 -1.49 1.69
N ALA A 181 2.33 -1.47 2.38
CA ALA A 181 1.02 -1.46 1.75
C ALA A 181 0.84 -0.24 0.81
N MET A 182 1.28 0.95 1.24
CA MET A 182 1.23 2.18 0.44
C MET A 182 2.14 2.10 -0.80
N GLN A 183 3.38 1.63 -0.65
CA GLN A 183 4.32 1.46 -1.76
C GLN A 183 3.80 0.45 -2.79
N ARG A 184 3.31 -0.71 -2.34
CA ARG A 184 2.69 -1.73 -3.22
C ARG A 184 1.45 -1.21 -3.93
N ALA A 185 0.73 -0.27 -3.32
CA ALA A 185 -0.40 0.42 -3.94
C ALA A 185 -0.01 1.61 -4.83
N GLY A 186 1.28 1.92 -4.97
CA GLY A 186 1.79 2.99 -5.82
C GLY A 186 1.78 4.40 -5.22
N PHE A 187 1.63 4.54 -3.89
CA PHE A 187 1.64 5.84 -3.23
C PHE A 187 3.07 6.26 -2.84
N ASP A 188 3.36 7.55 -3.02
CA ASP A 188 4.60 8.17 -2.58
C ASP A 188 4.59 8.35 -1.05
N ILE A 189 5.36 7.52 -0.35
CA ILE A 189 5.49 7.56 1.11
C ILE A 189 6.27 8.77 1.63
N SER A 190 6.94 9.54 0.76
CA SER A 190 7.64 10.77 1.16
C SER A 190 6.68 11.95 1.34
N GLN A 191 5.49 11.88 0.74
CA GLN A 191 4.46 12.91 0.89
C GLN A 191 3.79 12.83 2.28
N PRO A 192 3.33 13.97 2.82
CA PRO A 192 2.64 13.97 4.09
C PRO A 192 1.20 13.45 3.91
N TRP A 193 0.88 12.30 4.51
CA TRP A 193 -0.46 11.69 4.50
C TRP A 193 -1.12 11.67 5.88
N HIS A 194 -2.41 11.99 5.95
CA HIS A 194 -3.30 11.47 6.99
C HIS A 194 -3.70 10.05 6.59
N ILE A 195 -3.42 9.09 7.47
CA ILE A 195 -3.63 7.66 7.21
C ILE A 195 -4.65 7.15 8.22
N TYR A 196 -5.74 6.56 7.72
CA TYR A 196 -6.80 6.00 8.54
C TYR A 196 -7.05 4.54 8.18
N LEU A 197 -7.06 3.66 9.16
CA LEU A 197 -7.58 2.30 9.00
C LEU A 197 -9.10 2.30 9.17
N LYS A 198 -9.80 1.65 8.24
CA LYS A 198 -11.23 1.36 8.34
C LYS A 198 -11.45 -0.11 8.66
N VAL A 199 -12.18 -0.36 9.75
CA VAL A 199 -12.68 -1.66 10.15
C VAL A 199 -14.20 -1.56 10.24
N HIS A 200 -14.90 -2.55 9.69
CA HIS A 200 -16.35 -2.61 9.64
C HIS A 200 -16.95 -2.45 11.03
N GLY A 201 -17.94 -1.55 11.16
CA GLY A 201 -18.60 -1.24 12.43
C GLY A 201 -17.77 -0.42 13.42
N GLN A 202 -16.53 -0.03 13.09
CA GLN A 202 -15.68 0.80 13.94
C GLN A 202 -15.46 2.21 13.36
N PRO A 203 -15.23 3.22 14.21
CA PRO A 203 -14.80 4.54 13.73
C PRO A 203 -13.45 4.45 13.02
N LYS A 204 -13.17 5.40 12.13
CA LYS A 204 -11.88 5.49 11.43
C LYS A 204 -10.75 5.65 12.47
N GLN A 205 -9.75 4.78 12.40
CA GLN A 205 -8.62 4.80 13.34
C GLN A 205 -7.40 5.46 12.68
N PRO A 206 -6.83 6.54 13.24
CA PRO A 206 -5.58 7.10 12.73
C PRO A 206 -4.44 6.10 12.94
N VAL A 207 -3.63 5.87 11.91
CA VAL A 207 -2.49 4.95 11.97
C VAL A 207 -1.21 5.62 11.46
N GLY A 208 -0.06 5.17 11.99
CA GLY A 208 1.25 5.67 11.57
C GLY A 208 1.77 4.98 10.31
N ILE A 209 2.68 5.64 9.58
CA ILE A 209 3.26 5.09 8.34
C ILE A 209 4.09 3.81 8.56
N ASN A 210 4.69 3.65 9.74
CA ASN A 210 5.45 2.45 10.13
C ASN A 210 4.63 1.47 10.98
N GLN A 211 3.33 1.71 11.15
CA GLN A 211 2.49 0.85 11.95
C GLN A 211 2.27 -0.49 11.24
N VAL A 212 2.33 -1.57 11.99
CA VAL A 212 1.99 -2.92 11.53
C VAL A 212 0.48 -3.12 11.69
N ILE A 213 -0.20 -3.48 10.61
CA ILE A 213 -1.64 -3.80 10.59
C ILE A 213 -1.79 -5.31 10.59
N ASP A 214 -2.60 -5.84 11.51
CA ASP A 214 -2.97 -7.25 11.55
C ASP A 214 -4.18 -7.53 10.65
N LEU A 215 -3.93 -8.16 9.50
CA LEU A 215 -4.92 -8.47 8.46
C LEU A 215 -5.91 -9.57 8.88
N ARG A 216 -5.69 -10.22 10.03
CA ARG A 216 -6.64 -11.18 10.60
C ARG A 216 -7.78 -10.49 11.35
N THR A 217 -7.68 -9.18 11.58
CA THR A 217 -8.73 -8.43 12.30
C THR A 217 -10.05 -8.52 11.53
N PRO A 218 -11.12 -9.08 12.14
CA PRO A 218 -12.40 -9.23 11.46
C PRO A 218 -12.96 -7.90 10.98
N GLY A 219 -13.41 -7.88 9.72
CA GLY A 219 -13.99 -6.69 9.13
C GLY A 219 -12.99 -5.60 8.72
N ILE A 220 -11.68 -5.87 8.65
CA ILE A 220 -10.76 -4.92 7.98
C ILE A 220 -11.26 -4.62 6.57
N GLU A 221 -11.44 -3.34 6.27
CA GLU A 221 -11.95 -2.90 4.98
C GLU A 221 -10.83 -2.32 4.11
N LYS A 222 -10.17 -1.27 4.61
CA LYS A 222 -9.19 -0.50 3.84
C LYS A 222 -8.34 0.45 4.67
N ILE A 223 -7.15 0.79 4.15
CA ILE A 223 -6.42 2.02 4.47
C ILE A 223 -6.99 3.14 3.61
N ARG A 224 -7.43 4.22 4.24
CA ARG A 224 -7.80 5.47 3.58
C ARG A 224 -6.67 6.48 3.76
N LEU A 225 -6.19 6.99 2.64
CA LEU A 225 -5.19 8.03 2.58
C LEU A 225 -5.88 9.36 2.30
N THR A 226 -5.45 10.42 2.96
CA THR A 226 -5.84 11.79 2.62
C THR A 226 -4.56 12.60 2.68
N PRO A 227 -4.14 13.32 1.63
CA PRO A 227 -2.99 14.23 1.74
C PRO A 227 -3.15 15.12 2.98
N LYS A 228 -2.08 15.39 3.73
CA LYS A 228 -2.18 16.34 4.86
C LYS A 228 -2.55 17.74 4.38
N ASP A 229 -2.13 18.05 3.15
CA ASP A 229 -2.51 19.24 2.42
C ASP A 229 -3.41 18.84 1.23
N VAL A 230 -4.70 18.69 1.49
CA VAL A 230 -5.70 18.58 0.41
C VAL A 230 -6.01 19.99 -0.09
N ASN A 231 -5.31 20.44 -1.13
CA ASN A 231 -5.72 21.64 -1.84
C ASN A 231 -6.84 21.26 -2.81
N ASN A 232 -8.07 21.29 -2.30
CA ASN A 232 -9.24 20.65 -2.87
C ASN A 232 -9.90 21.45 -4.01
N GLY A 233 -9.13 22.14 -4.86
CA GLY A 233 -9.69 22.88 -5.99
C GLY A 233 -10.75 23.92 -5.62
N GLU A 234 -10.81 24.37 -4.36
CA GLU A 234 -11.30 25.71 -4.09
C GLU A 234 -10.32 26.66 -4.76
N ALA A 235 -10.85 27.60 -5.55
CA ALA A 235 -10.06 28.61 -6.22
C ALA A 235 -8.96 29.08 -5.25
N ALA A 236 -7.69 28.94 -5.65
CA ALA A 236 -6.56 29.46 -4.88
C ALA A 236 -6.99 30.81 -4.30
N GLN A 237 -6.92 30.96 -2.97
CA GLN A 237 -7.42 32.16 -2.29
C GLN A 237 -7.01 33.37 -3.12
N PRO A 238 -7.96 34.22 -3.52
CA PRO A 238 -7.68 35.29 -4.45
C PRO A 238 -6.46 36.06 -3.96
N ARG A 239 -5.45 36.20 -4.81
CA ARG A 239 -4.19 36.83 -4.41
C ARG A 239 -4.49 38.25 -3.89
N ARG A 240 -3.84 38.60 -2.78
CA ARG A 240 -3.92 39.92 -2.11
C ARG A 240 -2.52 40.47 -1.85
N THR A 241 -1.71 40.60 -2.90
CA THR A 241 -0.29 40.99 -2.77
C THR A 241 -0.11 42.43 -2.29
N PHE A 242 -1.13 43.28 -2.41
CA PHE A 242 -1.17 44.61 -1.83
C PHE A 242 -2.60 45.01 -1.47
N ALA A 243 -2.74 45.90 -0.49
CA ALA A 243 -4.04 46.45 -0.08
C ALA A 243 -4.48 47.60 -1.00
N ILE A 244 -5.80 47.71 -1.20
CA ILE A 244 -6.46 48.87 -1.81
C ILE A 244 -7.34 49.56 -0.75
N LEU A 245 -8.18 50.53 -1.13
CA LEU A 245 -9.04 51.18 -0.14
C LEU A 245 -10.13 50.21 0.34
N GLU A 246 -10.51 50.29 1.61
CA GLU A 246 -11.60 49.48 2.18
C GLU A 246 -12.91 49.62 1.37
N THR A 247 -13.21 50.83 0.89
CA THR A 247 -14.39 51.06 0.03
C THR A 247 -14.31 50.31 -1.31
N ASP A 248 -13.11 50.09 -1.85
CA ASP A 248 -12.92 49.35 -3.10
C ASP A 248 -13.12 47.86 -2.84
N GLU A 249 -12.54 47.33 -1.75
CA GLU A 249 -12.68 45.92 -1.37
C GLU A 249 -14.15 45.56 -1.13
N LEU A 250 -14.87 46.37 -0.34
CA LEU A 250 -16.31 46.18 -0.08
C LEU A 250 -17.14 46.17 -1.37
N HIS A 251 -16.80 47.04 -2.34
CA HIS A 251 -17.50 47.09 -3.61
C HIS A 251 -17.18 45.88 -4.50
N LEU A 252 -15.91 45.51 -4.60
CA LEU A 252 -15.45 44.35 -5.38
C LEU A 252 -16.01 43.03 -4.82
N ASP A 253 -16.09 42.90 -3.50
CA ASP A 253 -16.73 41.75 -2.83
C ASP A 253 -18.24 41.72 -3.13
N ALA A 254 -18.90 42.89 -3.10
CA ALA A 254 -20.32 43.00 -3.42
C ALA A 254 -20.67 42.68 -4.90
N MET A 255 -19.70 42.76 -5.83
CA MET A 255 -19.92 42.36 -7.23
C MET A 255 -20.16 40.85 -7.39
N GLY A 256 -19.79 40.03 -6.39
CA GLY A 256 -19.91 38.57 -6.46
C GLY A 256 -18.98 37.92 -7.50
N ARG A 257 -17.88 38.60 -7.87
CA ARG A 257 -16.88 38.10 -8.83
C ARG A 257 -15.53 37.93 -8.16
N LYS A 258 -14.72 37.01 -8.67
CA LYS A 258 -13.35 36.83 -8.19
C LYS A 258 -12.51 38.05 -8.62
N TRP A 259 -11.88 38.70 -7.67
CA TRP A 259 -10.87 39.74 -7.94
C TRP A 259 -9.57 39.43 -7.21
N GLU A 260 -8.43 39.90 -7.71
CA GLU A 260 -7.09 39.67 -7.16
C GLU A 260 -6.24 40.95 -7.23
N THR A 261 -5.38 41.19 -6.24
CA THR A 261 -4.29 42.18 -6.31
C THR A 261 -2.96 41.45 -6.40
N ILE A 262 -2.17 41.79 -7.42
CA ILE A 262 -0.90 41.12 -7.73
C ILE A 262 0.20 42.12 -8.03
N ALA A 263 1.44 41.79 -7.67
CA ALA A 263 2.63 42.52 -8.14
C ALA A 263 3.27 41.74 -9.28
N ASP A 264 3.41 42.36 -10.46
CA ASP A 264 4.04 41.76 -11.63
C ASP A 264 4.86 42.80 -12.40
N GLY A 265 6.10 42.47 -12.76
CA GLY A 265 7.02 43.39 -13.42
C GLY A 265 7.30 44.69 -12.65
N GLY A 266 7.19 44.68 -11.32
CA GLY A 266 7.31 45.88 -10.47
C GLY A 266 6.08 46.80 -10.48
N ARG A 267 5.00 46.41 -11.17
CA ARG A 267 3.72 47.13 -11.23
C ARG A 267 2.69 46.40 -10.37
N ARG A 268 1.66 47.13 -9.93
CA ARG A 268 0.58 46.60 -9.11
C ARG A 268 -0.68 46.50 -9.97
N TRP A 269 -1.28 45.33 -10.03
CA TRP A 269 -2.49 45.09 -10.83
C TRP A 269 -3.64 44.62 -9.95
N LEU A 270 -4.81 45.19 -10.20
CA LEU A 270 -6.11 44.66 -9.77
C LEU A 270 -6.71 43.89 -10.96
N LEU A 271 -6.94 42.59 -10.79
CA LEU A 271 -7.59 41.72 -11.76
C LEU A 271 -9.02 41.42 -11.30
N ILE A 272 -9.98 41.50 -12.20
CA ILE A 272 -11.38 41.13 -11.97
C ILE A 272 -11.75 40.08 -13.01
N GLU A 273 -11.98 38.86 -12.56
CA GLU A 273 -12.39 37.73 -13.39
C GLU A 273 -13.88 37.83 -13.75
N ASP A 274 -14.25 37.21 -14.88
CA ASP A 274 -15.62 37.17 -15.39
C ASP A 274 -16.32 38.54 -15.45
N TYR A 275 -15.60 39.62 -15.75
CA TYR A 275 -16.16 40.95 -15.88
C TYR A 275 -17.11 41.01 -17.09
N PRO A 276 -18.39 41.40 -16.90
CA PRO A 276 -19.43 41.26 -17.91
C PRO A 276 -19.31 42.33 -18.99
N LEU A 277 -19.67 41.94 -20.22
CA LEU A 277 -19.72 42.85 -21.36
C LEU A 277 -21.18 43.08 -21.81
N PRO A 278 -21.49 44.26 -22.35
CA PRO A 278 -22.77 44.51 -22.99
C PRO A 278 -22.94 43.66 -24.26
N THR A 279 -24.20 43.48 -24.68
CA THR A 279 -24.49 42.79 -25.95
C THR A 279 -23.85 43.56 -27.11
N GLY A 280 -23.23 42.85 -28.04
CA GLY A 280 -22.54 43.44 -29.19
C GLY A 280 -21.05 43.09 -29.28
N TYR A 281 -20.47 42.51 -28.23
CA TYR A 281 -19.14 41.90 -28.25
C TYR A 281 -19.18 40.41 -28.63
N ALA A 282 -18.07 39.88 -29.14
CA ALA A 282 -17.95 38.47 -29.52
C ALA A 282 -17.97 37.49 -28.33
N MET A 283 -17.69 37.97 -27.12
CA MET A 283 -17.61 37.19 -25.89
C MET A 283 -18.44 37.87 -24.79
N PRO A 284 -19.04 37.12 -23.85
CA PRO A 284 -19.90 37.68 -22.80
C PRO A 284 -19.12 38.24 -21.60
N THR A 285 -17.89 37.77 -21.36
CA THR A 285 -17.06 38.16 -20.22
C THR A 285 -15.58 38.27 -20.60
N ILE A 286 -14.83 39.00 -19.79
CA ILE A 286 -13.37 39.17 -19.86
C ILE A 286 -12.74 39.13 -18.47
N VAL A 287 -11.42 39.03 -18.43
CA VAL A 287 -10.62 39.48 -17.29
C VAL A 287 -10.31 40.97 -17.49
N LEU A 288 -10.78 41.80 -16.57
CA LEU A 288 -10.44 43.21 -16.51
C LEU A 288 -9.23 43.40 -15.61
N ALA A 289 -8.24 44.17 -16.07
CA ALA A 289 -7.07 44.53 -15.30
C ALA A 289 -6.91 46.05 -15.20
N LEU A 290 -6.67 46.53 -13.99
CA LEU A 290 -6.36 47.92 -13.68
C LEU A 290 -4.96 48.01 -13.06
N GLU A 291 -4.14 48.92 -13.56
CA GLU A 291 -2.87 49.24 -12.91
C GLU A 291 -3.14 50.17 -11.73
N ILE A 292 -2.73 49.78 -10.52
CA ILE A 292 -2.94 50.54 -9.29
C ILE A 292 -1.63 51.25 -8.90
N PRO A 293 -1.46 52.57 -9.17
CA PRO A 293 -0.21 53.27 -8.88
C PRO A 293 0.17 53.14 -7.41
N SER A 294 1.46 53.04 -7.07
CA SER A 294 1.94 52.86 -5.68
C SER A 294 1.38 53.88 -4.67
N SER A 295 1.13 55.12 -5.13
CA SER A 295 0.58 56.22 -4.34
C SER A 295 -0.95 56.36 -4.42
N TYR A 296 -1.67 55.39 -5.00
CA TYR A 296 -3.14 55.35 -5.00
C TYR A 296 -3.70 55.46 -3.56
N PRO A 297 -4.76 56.28 -3.32
CA PRO A 297 -5.54 57.08 -4.26
C PRO A 297 -4.97 58.49 -4.56
N GLY A 298 -3.81 58.82 -3.99
CA GLY A 298 -3.06 60.06 -4.30
C GLY A 298 -2.73 60.22 -5.79
N ALA A 299 -2.43 59.12 -6.47
CA ALA A 299 -2.29 59.07 -7.93
C ALA A 299 -3.49 58.38 -8.60
N GLN A 300 -3.76 58.81 -9.83
CA GLN A 300 -4.86 58.36 -10.66
C GLN A 300 -4.67 56.93 -11.19
N ILE A 301 -5.74 56.12 -11.14
CA ILE A 301 -5.84 54.92 -11.98
C ILE A 301 -6.09 55.38 -13.43
N ASP A 302 -5.25 54.95 -14.36
CA ASP A 302 -5.32 55.38 -15.75
C ASP A 302 -5.47 54.18 -16.69
N MET A 303 -6.25 54.36 -17.77
CA MET A 303 -6.55 53.32 -18.75
C MET A 303 -7.22 52.07 -18.13
N PHE A 304 -7.39 51.03 -18.93
CA PHE A 304 -7.70 49.68 -18.46
C PHE A 304 -7.20 48.66 -19.46
N TYR A 305 -7.17 47.40 -19.06
CA TYR A 305 -6.62 46.31 -19.85
C TYR A 305 -7.55 45.11 -19.82
N VAL A 306 -7.70 44.41 -20.93
CA VAL A 306 -8.68 43.32 -21.07
C VAL A 306 -8.05 42.06 -21.65
N TYR A 307 -8.49 40.90 -21.15
CA TYR A 307 -8.16 39.60 -21.73
C TYR A 307 -9.42 38.73 -21.85
N PRO A 308 -9.66 38.06 -22.98
CA PRO A 308 -8.92 38.19 -24.24
C PRO A 308 -9.11 39.57 -24.90
N PRO A 309 -8.31 39.94 -25.92
CA PRO A 309 -8.52 41.16 -26.71
C PRO A 309 -9.94 41.23 -27.28
N LEU A 310 -10.56 42.40 -27.17
CA LEU A 310 -11.95 42.61 -27.56
C LEU A 310 -12.12 42.87 -29.04
N ARG A 311 -13.21 42.34 -29.59
CA ARG A 311 -13.73 42.61 -30.93
C ARG A 311 -15.23 42.76 -30.86
N THR A 312 -15.78 43.71 -31.63
CA THR A 312 -17.23 43.80 -31.79
C THR A 312 -17.72 42.63 -32.64
N SER A 313 -18.96 42.20 -32.42
CA SER A 313 -19.62 41.11 -33.17
C SER A 313 -19.72 41.39 -34.68
N VAL A 314 -19.71 42.67 -35.06
CA VAL A 314 -19.76 43.14 -36.46
C VAL A 314 -18.36 43.24 -37.10
N GLY A 315 -17.29 42.91 -36.36
CA GLY A 315 -15.92 42.79 -36.91
C GLY A 315 -15.10 44.08 -36.98
N GLY A 316 -15.45 45.10 -36.20
CA GLY A 316 -14.72 46.37 -36.15
C GLY A 316 -13.46 46.34 -35.29
N VAL A 317 -12.43 47.08 -35.70
CA VAL A 317 -11.25 47.36 -34.86
C VAL A 317 -11.59 48.50 -33.91
N ILE A 318 -11.39 48.28 -32.62
CA ILE A 318 -11.66 49.29 -31.60
C ILE A 318 -10.49 50.29 -31.56
N PRO A 319 -10.73 51.60 -31.67
CA PRO A 319 -9.65 52.57 -31.73
C PRO A 319 -8.89 52.66 -30.40
N ALA A 320 -7.59 52.91 -30.52
CA ALA A 320 -6.64 53.03 -29.40
C ALA A 320 -6.56 51.77 -28.51
N THR A 321 -6.52 50.60 -29.15
CA THR A 321 -6.38 49.28 -28.51
C THR A 321 -5.28 48.40 -29.11
N GLN A 322 -4.29 49.00 -29.78
CA GLN A 322 -3.25 48.28 -30.53
C GLN A 322 -2.11 47.73 -29.65
N THR A 323 -2.01 48.17 -28.39
CA THR A 323 -0.92 47.76 -27.49
C THR A 323 -1.33 46.56 -26.64
N ILE A 324 -0.43 45.60 -26.48
CA ILE A 324 -0.56 44.46 -25.57
C ILE A 324 0.39 44.66 -24.39
N GLU A 325 -0.14 44.48 -23.18
CA GLU A 325 0.62 44.45 -21.94
C GLU A 325 0.71 43.02 -21.43
N THR A 326 1.87 42.61 -20.91
CA THR A 326 2.03 41.24 -20.38
C THR A 326 1.81 41.27 -18.87
N ILE A 327 0.78 40.56 -18.40
CA ILE A 327 0.44 40.44 -16.98
C ILE A 327 0.35 38.95 -16.65
N LEU A 328 1.21 38.45 -15.77
CA LEU A 328 1.36 37.03 -15.43
C LEU A 328 1.58 36.14 -16.67
N GLY A 329 2.34 36.64 -17.65
CA GLY A 329 2.58 35.94 -18.92
C GLY A 329 1.39 35.91 -19.88
N ARG A 330 0.26 36.56 -19.56
CA ARG A 330 -0.90 36.73 -20.46
C ARG A 330 -0.85 38.09 -21.13
N GLY A 331 -1.13 38.14 -22.42
CA GLY A 331 -1.20 39.39 -23.19
C GLY A 331 -2.57 40.07 -23.05
N PHE A 332 -2.66 41.11 -22.24
CA PHE A 332 -3.85 41.94 -22.09
C PHE A 332 -3.84 43.09 -23.10
N GLN A 333 -4.96 43.31 -23.78
CA GLN A 333 -5.13 44.44 -24.68
C GLN A 333 -5.34 45.72 -23.88
N ARG A 334 -4.49 46.72 -24.09
CA ARG A 334 -4.57 48.03 -23.43
C ARG A 334 -5.62 48.91 -24.11
N TRP A 335 -6.46 49.56 -23.30
CA TRP A 335 -7.42 50.56 -23.74
C TRP A 335 -7.03 51.94 -23.22
N SER A 336 -6.50 52.77 -24.13
CA SER A 336 -6.12 54.15 -23.81
C SER A 336 -7.34 55.05 -23.71
N ARG A 337 -8.02 55.00 -22.55
CA ARG A 337 -9.17 55.82 -22.18
C ARG A 337 -8.81 56.54 -20.89
N HIS A 338 -8.79 57.88 -20.95
CA HIS A 338 -8.27 58.74 -19.90
C HIS A 338 -9.37 59.68 -19.42
N ARG A 339 -9.28 60.13 -18.16
CA ARG A 339 -10.13 61.20 -17.65
C ARG A 339 -9.80 62.51 -18.36
N GLY A 340 -10.84 63.26 -18.73
CA GLY A 340 -10.69 64.55 -19.40
C GLY A 340 -10.52 65.72 -18.43
N PRO A 341 -10.15 66.92 -18.91
CA PRO A 341 -9.96 68.11 -18.08
C PRO A 341 -11.20 68.55 -17.30
N GLN A 342 -12.39 68.17 -17.75
CA GLN A 342 -13.67 68.50 -17.10
C GLN A 342 -14.00 67.58 -15.91
N SER A 343 -13.33 66.44 -15.79
CA SER A 343 -13.53 65.48 -14.69
C SER A 343 -12.20 64.82 -14.30
N PRO A 344 -11.18 65.61 -13.89
CA PRO A 344 -9.87 65.08 -13.51
C PRO A 344 -9.98 64.21 -12.25
N TRP A 345 -8.99 63.35 -12.03
CA TRP A 345 -8.90 62.54 -10.81
C TRP A 345 -8.84 63.43 -9.56
N ASN A 346 -9.70 63.13 -8.58
CA ASN A 346 -9.72 63.76 -7.27
C ASN A 346 -9.35 62.72 -6.20
N PRO A 347 -8.13 62.79 -5.63
CA PRO A 347 -7.66 61.83 -4.62
C PRO A 347 -8.53 61.69 -3.36
N ARG A 348 -9.47 62.62 -3.12
CA ARG A 348 -10.38 62.57 -1.96
C ARG A 348 -11.66 61.80 -2.24
N THR A 349 -12.04 61.64 -3.50
CA THR A 349 -13.37 61.11 -3.88
C THR A 349 -13.31 60.03 -4.95
N ASP A 350 -12.27 60.02 -5.78
CA ASP A 350 -12.09 58.99 -6.80
C ASP A 350 -11.40 57.75 -6.25
N ASN A 351 -11.83 56.60 -6.75
CA ASN A 351 -11.40 55.28 -6.30
C ASN A 351 -11.60 54.24 -7.43
N VAL A 352 -11.50 52.94 -7.13
CA VAL A 352 -11.70 51.88 -8.14
C VAL A 352 -13.11 51.94 -8.71
N ILE A 353 -14.12 52.22 -7.88
CA ILE A 353 -15.53 52.28 -8.28
C ILE A 353 -15.75 53.37 -9.33
N THR A 354 -15.25 54.59 -9.09
CA THR A 354 -15.41 55.68 -10.04
C THR A 354 -14.60 55.46 -11.32
N HIS A 355 -13.50 54.70 -11.25
CA HIS A 355 -12.76 54.27 -12.44
C HIS A 355 -13.48 53.17 -13.23
N LEU A 356 -14.13 52.22 -12.56
CA LEU A 356 -14.95 51.21 -13.22
C LEU A 356 -16.12 51.85 -13.97
N ALA A 357 -16.72 52.93 -13.47
CA ALA A 357 -17.72 53.69 -14.21
C ALA A 357 -17.17 54.27 -15.55
N LEU A 358 -15.90 54.68 -15.58
CA LEU A 358 -15.22 55.09 -16.81
C LEU A 358 -15.03 53.90 -17.76
N VAL A 359 -14.61 52.75 -17.23
CA VAL A 359 -14.46 51.49 -18.00
C VAL A 359 -15.80 51.09 -18.63
N GLU A 360 -16.88 51.08 -17.85
CA GLU A 360 -18.24 50.77 -18.31
C GLU A 360 -18.68 51.70 -19.44
N GLY A 361 -18.51 53.02 -19.26
CA GLY A 361 -18.82 54.01 -20.30
C GLY A 361 -17.99 53.83 -21.57
N ALA A 362 -16.71 53.48 -21.45
CA ALA A 362 -15.84 53.24 -22.58
C ALA A 362 -16.22 51.97 -23.36
N ILE A 363 -16.53 50.88 -22.66
CA ILE A 363 -16.95 49.61 -23.27
C ILE A 363 -18.33 49.77 -23.94
N ALA A 364 -19.30 50.37 -23.25
CA ALA A 364 -20.65 50.55 -23.80
C ALA A 364 -20.66 51.40 -25.08
N LYS A 365 -19.78 52.41 -25.17
CA LYS A 365 -19.69 53.31 -26.32
C LYS A 365 -19.35 52.59 -27.64
N GLU A 366 -18.66 51.46 -27.61
CA GLU A 366 -18.22 50.78 -28.85
C GLU A 366 -19.28 49.82 -29.43
N VAL A 367 -20.34 49.52 -28.68
CA VAL A 367 -21.41 48.60 -29.13
C VAL A 367 -22.81 49.24 -29.17
N ASN A 368 -22.99 50.40 -28.54
CA ASN A 368 -24.24 51.16 -28.57
C ASN A 368 -24.23 52.28 -29.63
N GLN A 369 -23.40 52.16 -30.68
CA GLN A 369 -23.33 53.10 -31.80
C GLN A 369 -24.05 52.60 -33.03
#